data_AF-A0A8J5M7B4-F1
#
_entry.id   AF-A0A8J5M7B4-F1
#
_cell.length_a   1.000
_cell.length_b   1.000
_cell.length_c   1.000
_cell.angle_alpha   90.00
_cell.angle_beta   90.00
_cell.angle_gamma   90.00
#
_symmetry.space_group_name_H-M   'P 1'
#
loop_
_entity.id
_entity.type
_entity.pdbx_description
1 polymer ?
#
loop_
_entity_poly.entity_id
_entity_poly.type
_entity_poly.pdbx_seq_one_letter_code
_entity_poly.pdbx_strand_id
1 'polypeptide(L)'
;MLSTHVSVIGLHWKTDETRLREVFANYGTLEEADLVTPEYSSMHLWASLVYSTFDEALEATSEMNGQELDGRLLRVSIVDPPMEDDPAAN
;
A
#
# COMPACT_ATOMS: atom_id res chain seq x y z
N MET A 1 4.44 4.60 17.96
CA MET A 1 5.39 3.76 17.20
C MET A 1 5.41 4.30 15.79
N LEU A 2 6.51 4.18 15.05
CA LEU A 2 6.58 4.58 13.65
C LEU A 2 6.17 3.38 12.80
N SER A 3 5.19 3.56 11.92
CA SER A 3 4.58 2.47 11.16
C SER A 3 5.15 2.43 9.74
N THR A 4 5.78 1.32 9.35
CA THR A 4 6.35 1.13 8.01
C THR A 4 5.34 0.57 7.00
N HIS A 5 4.09 0.42 7.42
CA HIS A 5 3.02 -0.19 6.64
C HIS A 5 2.25 0.89 5.89
N VAL A 6 2.05 0.68 4.60
CA VAL A 6 1.47 1.66 3.67
C VAL A 6 0.30 1.01 2.95
N SER A 7 -0.87 1.64 3.03
CA SER A 7 -2.04 1.26 2.24
C SER A 7 -2.19 2.15 1.00
N VAL A 8 -2.45 1.52 -0.13
CA VAL A 8 -2.70 2.15 -1.43
C VAL A 8 -4.12 1.84 -1.86
N ILE A 9 -4.91 2.87 -2.16
CA ILE A 9 -6.32 2.77 -2.56
C ILE A 9 -6.53 3.52 -3.87
N GLY A 10 -7.40 3.02 -4.74
CA GLY A 10 -7.74 3.68 -6.01
C GLY A 10 -7.01 3.12 -7.22
N LEU A 11 -6.34 1.98 -7.05
CA LEU A 11 -5.65 1.26 -8.12
C LEU A 11 -6.65 0.82 -9.20
N HIS A 12 -6.17 0.77 -10.44
CA HIS A 12 -6.95 0.25 -11.55
C HIS A 12 -7.09 -1.27 -11.42
N TRP A 13 -8.19 -1.85 -11.88
CA TRP A 13 -8.43 -3.30 -11.84
C TRP A 13 -7.46 -4.13 -12.69
N LYS A 14 -6.70 -3.46 -13.56
CA LYS A 14 -5.61 -4.04 -14.36
C LYS A 14 -4.23 -3.84 -13.74
N THR A 15 -4.13 -3.17 -12.60
CA THR A 15 -2.85 -2.97 -11.94
C THR A 15 -2.49 -4.26 -11.20
N ASP A 16 -1.36 -4.85 -11.59
CA ASP A 16 -0.82 -6.06 -10.96
C ASP A 16 0.19 -5.71 -9.85
N GLU A 17 0.43 -6.66 -8.95
CA GLU A 17 1.42 -6.55 -7.88
C GLU A 17 2.83 -6.22 -8.41
N THR A 18 3.23 -6.79 -9.56
CA THR A 18 4.52 -6.47 -10.18
C THR A 18 4.65 -4.99 -10.49
N ARG A 19 3.61 -4.41 -11.09
CA ARG A 19 3.61 -2.99 -11.47
C ARG A 19 3.56 -2.09 -10.25
N LEU A 20 2.79 -2.47 -9.24
CA LEU A 20 2.79 -1.81 -7.95
C LEU A 20 4.22 -1.82 -7.37
N ARG A 21 4.86 -2.99 -7.30
CA ARG A 21 6.20 -3.13 -6.74
C ARG A 21 7.22 -2.30 -7.51
N GLU A 22 7.19 -2.31 -8.84
CA GLU A 22 8.11 -1.48 -9.65
C GLU A 22 7.95 0.01 -9.37
N VAL A 23 6.70 0.47 -9.30
CA VAL A 23 6.35 1.87 -9.08
C VAL A 23 6.78 2.32 -7.67
N PHE A 24 6.52 1.51 -6.65
CA PHE A 24 6.83 1.84 -5.25
C PHE A 24 8.30 1.52 -4.86
N ALA A 25 8.97 0.59 -5.55
CA ALA A 25 10.39 0.29 -5.34
C ALA A 25 11.32 1.45 -5.74
N ASN A 26 10.82 2.43 -6.50
CA ASN A 26 11.58 3.64 -6.82
C ASN A 26 11.74 4.59 -5.61
N TYR A 27 10.87 4.45 -4.61
CA TYR A 27 10.83 5.33 -3.43
C TYR A 27 11.47 4.68 -2.20
N GLY A 28 11.56 3.35 -2.17
CA GLY A 28 12.19 2.64 -1.08
C GLY A 28 12.17 1.13 -1.24
N THR A 29 12.72 0.44 -0.25
CA THR A 29 12.82 -1.02 -0.22
C THR A 29 11.52 -1.62 0.32
N LEU A 30 10.78 -2.28 -0.58
CA LEU A 30 9.57 -3.04 -0.23
C LEU A 30 9.94 -4.42 0.28
N GLU A 31 9.66 -4.68 1.56
CA GLU A 31 9.76 -6.01 2.15
C GLU A 31 8.58 -6.88 1.73
N GLU A 32 7.37 -6.34 1.81
CA GLU A 32 6.13 -7.02 1.41
C GLU A 32 5.28 -6.11 0.52
N ALA A 33 4.60 -6.74 -0.44
CA ALA A 33 3.66 -6.07 -1.33
C ALA A 33 2.52 -7.04 -1.63
N ASP A 34 1.33 -6.75 -1.13
CA ASP A 34 0.15 -7.58 -1.32
C ASP A 34 -0.95 -6.76 -2.00
N LEU A 35 -1.41 -7.27 -3.15
CA LEU A 35 -2.50 -6.65 -3.90
C LEU A 35 -3.81 -7.28 -3.46
N VAL A 36 -4.63 -6.49 -2.78
CA VAL A 36 -5.90 -6.96 -2.28
C VAL A 36 -7.03 -6.59 -3.23
N THR A 37 -7.73 -7.61 -3.71
CA THR A 37 -8.86 -7.47 -4.63
C THR A 37 -10.16 -7.66 -3.87
N PRO A 38 -11.02 -6.64 -3.74
CA PRO A 38 -12.27 -6.78 -3.00
C PRO A 38 -13.27 -7.60 -3.82
N GLU A 39 -13.77 -8.70 -3.25
CA GLU A 39 -14.73 -9.62 -3.87
C GLU A 39 -16.03 -8.94 -4.34
N TYR A 40 -16.45 -7.88 -3.64
CA TYR A 40 -17.73 -7.18 -3.87
C TYR A 40 -17.64 -5.87 -4.65
N SER A 41 -16.43 -5.32 -4.84
CA SER A 41 -16.25 -3.96 -5.38
C SER A 41 -15.37 -3.99 -6.62
N SER A 42 -15.99 -4.24 -7.76
CA SER A 42 -15.34 -4.31 -9.08
C SER A 42 -14.77 -2.98 -9.59
N MET A 43 -14.82 -1.92 -8.78
CA MET A 43 -14.55 -0.57 -9.23
C MET A 43 -13.09 -0.15 -8.99
N HIS A 44 -12.42 -0.59 -7.92
CA HIS A 44 -11.03 -0.22 -7.61
C HIS A 44 -10.33 -1.25 -6.72
N LEU A 45 -9.03 -1.47 -6.95
CA LEU A 45 -8.19 -2.35 -6.14
C LEU A 45 -7.55 -1.57 -4.99
N TRP A 46 -7.10 -2.32 -3.99
CA TRP A 46 -6.33 -1.83 -2.85
C TRP A 46 -5.07 -2.68 -2.72
N ALA A 47 -4.03 -2.12 -2.11
CA ALA A 47 -2.81 -2.84 -1.84
C ALA A 47 -2.23 -2.44 -0.51
N SER A 48 -1.57 -3.38 0.15
CA SER A 48 -0.77 -3.16 1.35
C SER A 48 0.70 -3.39 1.04
N LEU A 49 1.54 -2.45 1.45
CA LEU A 49 2.97 -2.43 1.21
C LEU A 49 3.70 -2.26 2.54
N VAL A 50 4.74 -3.07 2.79
CA VAL A 50 5.63 -2.93 3.96
C VAL A 50 6.98 -2.45 3.47
N TYR A 51 7.46 -1.33 4.02
CA TYR A 51 8.81 -0.83 3.78
C TYR A 51 9.79 -1.27 4.86
N SER A 52 11.07 -1.30 4.51
CA SER A 52 12.15 -1.55 5.46
C SER A 52 12.28 -0.45 6.52
N THR A 53 11.97 0.81 6.17
CA THR A 53 12.04 1.93 7.11
C THR A 53 10.83 2.86 7.02
N PHE A 54 10.60 3.61 8.11
CA PHE A 54 9.51 4.59 8.18
C PHE A 54 9.72 5.78 7.24
N ASP A 55 10.98 6.17 7.04
CA ASP A 55 11.34 7.31 6.19
C ASP A 55 10.95 7.02 4.73
N GLU A 56 11.31 5.83 4.24
CA GLU A 56 10.90 5.32 2.91
C GLU A 56 9.37 5.25 2.76
N ALA A 57 8.67 4.75 3.77
CA ALA A 57 7.21 4.70 3.79
C ALA A 57 6.58 6.11 3.71
N LEU A 58 7.16 7.08 4.41
CA LEU A 58 6.71 8.47 4.45
C LEU A 58 6.96 9.18 3.12
N GLU A 59 8.14 9.03 2.54
CA GLU A 59 8.47 9.58 1.22
C GLU A 59 7.55 9.00 0.14
N ALA A 60 7.44 7.68 0.08
CA ALA A 60 6.54 7.01 -0.87
C ALA A 60 5.10 7.47 -0.69
N THR A 61 4.62 7.61 0.55
CA THR A 61 3.28 8.11 0.83
C THR A 61 3.09 9.54 0.37
N SER A 62 4.04 10.44 0.67
CA SER A 62 3.92 11.86 0.33
C SER A 62 3.97 12.10 -1.18
N GLU A 63 4.80 11.35 -1.91
CA GLU A 63 4.95 11.48 -3.36
C GLU A 63 3.81 10.79 -4.13
N MET A 64 3.32 9.65 -3.64
CA MET A 64 2.30 8.86 -4.34
C MET A 64 0.87 9.25 -3.96
N ASN A 65 0.66 9.83 -2.79
CA ASN A 65 -0.67 10.26 -2.38
C ASN A 65 -1.15 11.43 -3.25
N GLY A 66 -2.19 11.18 -4.03
CA GLY A 66 -2.73 12.14 -5.00
C GLY A 66 -2.08 12.04 -6.38
N GLN A 67 -1.20 11.07 -6.62
CA GLN A 67 -0.65 10.82 -7.94
C GLN A 67 -1.68 10.10 -8.82
N GLU A 68 -1.65 10.34 -10.12
CA GLU A 68 -2.56 9.72 -11.08
C GLU A 68 -1.89 8.50 -11.74
N LEU A 69 -2.41 7.30 -11.49
CA LEU A 69 -1.96 6.05 -12.10
C LEU A 69 -3.10 5.47 -12.94
N ASP A 70 -2.82 5.17 -14.22
CA ASP A 70 -3.80 4.61 -15.16
C ASP A 70 -5.11 5.46 -15.25
N GLY A 71 -4.99 6.78 -15.09
CA GLY A 71 -6.12 7.73 -15.12
C GLY A 71 -6.94 7.76 -13.84
N ARG A 72 -6.39 7.25 -12.73
CA ARG A 72 -7.05 7.25 -11.40
C ARG A 72 -6.13 7.84 -10.36
N LEU A 73 -6.70 8.68 -9.50
CA LEU A 73 -6.00 9.22 -8.34
C LEU A 73 -5.77 8.11 -7.33
N LEU A 74 -4.50 7.85 -7.04
CA LEU A 74 -4.07 6.98 -5.97
C LEU A 74 -4.15 7.73 -4.64
N ARG A 75 -4.63 7.02 -3.64
CA ARG A 75 -4.61 7.47 -2.25
C ARG A 75 -3.69 6.57 -1.47
N VAL A 76 -2.58 7.14 -1.01
CA VAL A 76 -1.57 6.41 -0.25
C VAL A 76 -1.59 6.95 1.18
N SER A 77 -1.55 6.07 2.16
CA SER A 77 -1.51 6.47 3.56
C SER A 77 -0.73 5.46 4.37
N ILE A 78 0.13 5.95 5.25
CA ILE A 78 0.74 5.12 6.29
C ILE A 78 -0.40 4.66 7.20
N VAL A 79 -0.46 3.35 7.42
CA VAL A 79 -1.38 2.72 8.34
C VAL A 79 -0.58 2.14 9.48
N ASP A 80 -1.13 2.21 10.69
CA ASP A 80 -0.58 1.39 11.76
C ASP A 80 -0.75 -0.08 11.38
N PRO A 81 0.25 -0.94 11.67
CA PRO A 81 0.02 -2.36 11.57
C PRO A 81 -1.26 -2.69 12.34
N PRO A 82 -2.10 -3.62 11.84
CA PRO A 82 -3.15 -4.14 12.70
C PRO A 82 -2.46 -4.57 13.98
N MET A 83 -2.93 -4.05 15.11
CA MET A 83 -2.36 -4.34 16.42
C MET A 83 -2.37 -5.88 16.59
N GLU A 84 -1.26 -6.56 16.32
CA GLU A 84 -1.08 -7.98 16.61
C GLU A 84 -0.85 -8.17 18.12
N ASP A 85 -1.77 -7.64 18.93
CA ASP A 85 -1.89 -7.99 20.34
C ASP A 85 -3.37 -8.14 20.69
N ASP A 86 -3.96 -9.22 20.19
CA ASP A 86 -4.97 -9.95 20.96
C ASP A 86 -4.36 -11.32 21.33
N PRO A 87 -3.68 -11.43 22.49
CA PRO A 87 -3.30 -12.71 23.06
C PRO A 87 -4.57 -13.39 23.61
N ALA A 88 -5.18 -14.28 22.82
CA ALA A 88 -6.08 -15.36 23.21
C ALA A 88 -7.29 -15.50 22.27
N ALA A 89 -7.32 -16.60 21.52
CA ALA A 89 -8.58 -17.27 21.22
C ALA A 89 -8.40 -18.79 21.30
N ASN A 90 -8.59 -19.29 22.55
CA ASN A 90 -8.72 -20.66 23.07
C ASN A 90 -7.45 -21.49 23.33
#